data_AF-A0A5D4ST18-F1
#
_entry.id   AF-A0A5D4ST18-F1
#
_cell.length_a   1.000
_cell.length_b   1.000
_cell.length_c   1.000
_cell.angle_alpha   90.00
_cell.angle_beta   90.00
_cell.angle_gamma   90.00
#
_symmetry.space_group_name_H-M   'P 1'
#
loop_
_entity.id
_entity.type
_entity.pdbx_description
1 polymer ?
#
loop_
_entity_poly.entity_id
_entity_poly.type
_entity_poly.pdbx_seq_one_letter_code
_entity_poly.pdbx_strand_id
1 'polypeptide(L)'
;MKMNTNKAASSLGVSPSTIQRWVKQFGLEVGRNELGHYHFEEDQLEILKDIQSQIQNGALVHEVKLSVQKTPEVKQQNEDHSVQIKELADKVTQLDSRLDSKADDVVSYQLLQHRREIEDLKTQLLQMAEKVAQLEASSQIAASDQLPVFDHPSIKRSWKKKNIISMLFGF
;
A
#
# COMPACT_ATOMS: atom_id res chain seq x y z
N MET A 1 -6.99 48.95 9.22
CA MET A 1 -5.93 49.93 9.60
C MET A 1 -5.01 49.21 10.56
N LYS A 2 -3.70 49.10 10.26
CA LYS A 2 -2.78 48.28 11.08
C LYS A 2 -2.25 49.08 12.27
N MET A 3 -2.22 48.49 13.46
CA MET A 3 -1.69 49.16 14.66
C MET A 3 -0.69 48.30 15.44
N ASN A 4 0.27 48.96 16.10
CA ASN A 4 1.22 48.29 16.96
C ASN A 4 0.61 47.98 18.34
N THR A 5 1.30 47.17 19.15
CA THR A 5 0.85 46.78 20.50
C THR A 5 0.55 47.98 21.41
N ASN A 6 1.36 49.05 21.34
CA ASN A 6 1.18 50.23 22.19
C ASN A 6 -0.11 50.98 21.84
N LYS A 7 -0.39 51.15 20.54
CA LYS A 7 -1.60 51.83 20.06
C LYS A 7 -2.85 50.98 20.32
N ALA A 8 -2.75 49.66 20.20
CA ALA A 8 -3.81 48.74 20.61
C ALA A 8 -4.10 48.85 22.12
N ALA A 9 -3.05 48.89 22.94
CA ALA A 9 -3.14 49.03 24.40
C ALA A 9 -3.81 50.33 24.82
N SER A 10 -3.38 51.45 24.22
CA SER A 10 -4.02 52.76 24.46
C SER A 10 -5.48 52.80 24.01
N SER A 11 -5.84 52.12 22.92
CA SER A 11 -7.22 52.10 22.42
C SER A 11 -8.17 51.30 23.33
N LEU A 12 -7.65 50.30 24.05
CA LEU A 12 -8.39 49.46 24.97
C LEU A 12 -8.27 49.90 26.44
N GLY A 13 -7.43 50.90 26.73
CA GLY A 13 -7.16 51.37 28.10
C GLY A 13 -6.46 50.32 28.98
N VAL A 14 -5.71 49.40 28.39
CA VAL A 14 -4.95 48.35 29.08
C VAL A 14 -3.45 48.52 28.86
N SER A 15 -2.63 47.82 29.64
CA SER A 15 -1.17 47.84 29.45
C SER A 15 -0.74 47.00 28.23
N PRO A 16 0.36 47.35 27.53
CA PRO A 16 0.87 46.53 26.42
C PRO A 16 1.21 45.09 26.82
N SER A 17 1.66 44.85 28.04
CA SER A 17 1.95 43.51 28.58
C SER A 17 0.67 42.70 28.80
N THR A 18 -0.46 43.33 29.12
CA THR A 18 -1.78 42.68 29.21
C THR A 18 -2.21 42.14 27.85
N ILE A 19 -2.06 42.92 26.78
CA ILE A 19 -2.37 42.47 25.42
C ILE A 19 -1.46 41.32 25.00
N GLN A 20 -0.15 41.43 25.24
CA GLN A 20 0.78 40.33 24.93
C GLN A 20 0.46 39.06 25.70
N ARG A 21 0.02 39.19 26.97
CA ARG A 21 -0.42 38.06 27.78
C ARG A 21 -1.68 37.42 27.18
N TRP A 22 -2.67 38.21 26.78
CA TRP A 22 -3.89 37.69 26.14
C TRP A 22 -3.58 37.00 24.81
N VAL A 23 -2.70 37.58 23.98
CA VAL A 23 -2.24 36.94 22.74
C VAL A 23 -1.65 35.55 23.00
N LYS A 24 -0.79 35.40 24.01
CA LYS A 24 -0.20 34.10 24.37
C LYS A 24 -1.20 33.13 25.00
N GLN A 25 -2.05 33.63 25.90
CA GLN A 25 -2.96 32.80 26.69
C GLN A 25 -4.14 32.29 25.86
N PHE A 26 -4.59 33.08 24.88
CA PHE A 26 -5.70 32.75 23.99
C PHE A 26 -5.25 32.27 22.61
N GLY A 27 -3.93 32.17 22.36
CA GLY A 27 -3.37 31.69 21.10
C GLY A 27 -3.77 32.55 19.89
N LEU A 28 -3.90 33.86 20.06
CA LEU A 28 -4.30 34.75 18.97
C LEU A 28 -3.19 34.83 17.90
N GLU A 29 -3.53 34.52 16.66
CA GLU A 29 -2.63 34.62 15.51
C GLU A 29 -2.49 36.08 15.07
N VAL A 30 -1.66 36.83 15.78
CA VAL A 30 -1.30 38.20 15.42
C VAL A 30 0.01 38.23 14.65
N GLY A 31 -0.01 38.90 13.50
CA GLY A 31 1.17 39.02 12.66
C GLY A 31 2.29 39.82 13.33
N ARG A 32 3.52 39.58 12.88
CA ARG A 32 4.71 40.34 13.30
C ARG A 32 5.18 41.23 12.16
N ASN A 33 5.64 42.43 12.49
CA ASN A 33 6.30 43.29 11.50
C ASN A 33 7.74 42.81 11.24
N GLU A 34 8.44 43.48 10.32
CA GLU A 34 9.84 43.16 9.96
C GLU A 34 10.83 43.29 11.14
N LEU A 35 10.43 44.00 12.19
CA LEU A 35 11.18 44.17 13.44
C LEU A 35 10.78 43.17 14.53
N GLY A 36 9.88 42.22 14.24
CA GLY A 36 9.43 41.18 15.17
C GLY A 36 8.40 41.62 16.21
N HIS A 37 7.90 42.85 16.16
CA HIS A 37 6.86 43.36 17.05
C HIS A 37 5.46 42.96 16.55
N TYR A 38 4.53 42.73 17.48
CA TYR A 38 3.14 42.40 17.16
C TYR A 38 2.43 43.57 16.45
N HIS A 39 1.74 43.26 15.37
CA HIS A 39 0.79 44.14 14.71
C HIS A 39 -0.64 43.56 14.78
N PHE A 40 -1.60 44.43 15.01
CA PHE A 40 -3.02 44.09 15.18
C PHE A 40 -3.81 44.72 14.04
N GLU A 41 -4.67 43.91 13.42
CA GLU A 41 -5.74 44.36 12.51
C GLU A 41 -7.00 44.70 13.33
N GLU A 42 -7.96 45.36 12.70
CA GLU A 42 -9.21 45.77 13.36
C GLU A 42 -9.97 44.56 13.93
N ASP A 43 -10.07 43.48 13.17
CA ASP A 43 -10.72 42.22 13.59
C ASP A 43 -10.10 41.66 14.87
N GLN A 44 -8.78 41.77 15.03
CA GLN A 44 -8.07 41.29 16.21
C GLN A 44 -8.32 42.18 17.43
N LEU A 45 -8.60 43.47 17.22
CA LEU A 45 -8.97 44.38 18.31
C LEU A 45 -10.39 44.12 18.80
N GLU A 46 -11.31 43.76 17.93
CA GLU A 46 -12.66 43.36 18.33
C GLU A 46 -12.63 42.14 19.24
N ILE A 47 -11.78 41.15 18.92
CA ILE A 47 -11.56 39.98 19.78
C ILE A 47 -10.97 40.40 21.14
N LEU A 48 -9.99 41.32 21.15
CA LEU A 48 -9.41 41.84 22.40
C LEU A 48 -10.42 42.65 23.24
N LYS A 49 -11.33 43.40 22.61
CA LYS A 49 -12.44 44.11 23.28
C LYS A 49 -13.41 43.13 23.93
N ASP A 50 -13.73 42.04 23.23
CA ASP A 50 -14.60 41.00 23.76
C ASP A 50 -13.98 40.30 24.97
N ILE A 51 -12.69 39.94 24.88
CA ILE A 51 -11.91 39.40 26.03
C ILE A 51 -11.95 40.37 27.21
N GLN A 52 -11.74 41.67 26.98
CA GLN A 52 -11.78 42.68 28.02
C GLN A 52 -13.17 42.77 28.70
N SER A 53 -14.24 42.77 27.91
CA SER A 53 -15.63 42.78 28.41
C SER A 53 -15.92 41.55 29.27
N GLN A 54 -15.53 40.35 28.82
CA GLN A 54 -15.73 39.12 29.58
C GLN A 54 -14.99 39.14 30.93
N ILE A 55 -13.74 39.64 30.94
CA ILE A 55 -12.96 39.77 32.18
C ILE A 55 -13.57 40.81 33.13
N GLN A 56 -14.06 41.94 32.61
CA GLN A 56 -14.73 42.97 33.44
C GLN A 56 -16.05 42.47 34.04
N ASN A 57 -16.77 41.59 33.35
CA ASN A 57 -18.01 40.97 33.81
C ASN A 57 -17.79 39.82 34.82
N GLY A 58 -16.57 39.64 35.32
CA GLY A 58 -16.26 38.66 36.38
C GLY A 58 -15.89 37.27 35.88
N ALA A 59 -15.68 37.07 34.57
CA ALA A 59 -15.16 35.82 34.06
C ALA A 59 -13.70 35.64 34.47
N LEU A 60 -13.36 34.45 34.97
CA LEU A 60 -11.97 34.08 35.22
C LEU A 60 -11.22 34.11 33.89
N VAL A 61 -10.01 34.70 33.86
CA VAL A 61 -9.17 34.88 32.66
C VAL A 61 -8.89 33.56 31.91
N HIS A 62 -9.13 32.41 32.54
CA HIS A 62 -8.96 31.08 31.96
C HIS A 62 -10.25 30.49 31.34
N GLU A 63 -11.41 31.10 31.55
CA GLU A 63 -12.72 30.65 31.04
C GLU A 63 -13.29 31.53 29.94
N VAL A 64 -12.63 32.65 29.63
CA VAL A 64 -13.01 33.56 28.54
C VAL A 64 -13.03 32.79 27.23
N LYS A 65 -14.24 32.56 26.71
CA LYS A 65 -14.43 31.91 25.41
C LYS A 65 -14.24 32.98 24.37
N LEU A 66 -13.21 32.84 23.55
CA LEU A 66 -13.02 33.74 22.43
C LEU A 66 -14.26 33.71 21.54
N SER A 67 -14.91 34.86 21.38
CA SER A 67 -15.70 35.16 20.19
C SER A 67 -14.78 35.35 18.98
N VAL A 68 -13.83 34.42 18.78
CA VAL A 68 -13.39 34.15 17.42
C VAL A 68 -14.66 33.66 16.78
N GLN A 69 -15.18 34.45 15.84
CA GLN A 69 -16.16 33.97 14.89
C GLN A 69 -15.65 32.60 14.48
N LYS A 70 -16.36 31.56 14.95
CA LYS A 70 -16.16 30.23 14.43
C LYS A 70 -16.16 30.47 12.93
N THR A 71 -15.03 30.23 12.28
CA THR A 71 -15.09 29.82 10.88
C THR A 71 -16.25 28.84 10.83
N PRO A 72 -17.24 29.09 9.95
CA PRO A 72 -18.54 28.43 10.01
C PRO A 72 -18.27 26.97 10.23
N GLU A 73 -18.81 26.45 11.33
CA GLU A 73 -18.56 25.11 11.82
C GLU A 73 -18.54 24.15 10.62
N VAL A 74 -17.36 23.61 10.31
CA VAL A 74 -17.19 22.44 9.45
C VAL A 74 -17.76 21.26 10.25
N LYS A 75 -19.06 21.29 10.51
CA LYS A 75 -19.81 20.17 11.09
C LYS A 75 -20.68 19.55 10.02
N GLN A 76 -21.22 20.35 9.10
CA GLN A 76 -21.97 19.84 7.95
C GLN A 76 -21.08 19.14 6.92
N GLN A 77 -19.89 19.69 6.60
CA GLN A 77 -18.95 19.01 5.69
C GLN A 77 -18.32 17.75 6.30
N ASN A 78 -18.09 17.69 7.62
CA ASN A 78 -17.51 16.49 8.25
C ASN A 78 -18.47 15.30 8.24
N GLU A 79 -19.78 15.52 8.37
CA GLU A 79 -20.76 14.44 8.22
C GLU A 79 -20.81 13.93 6.77
N ASP A 80 -20.89 14.83 5.78
CA ASP A 80 -20.87 14.46 4.36
C ASP A 80 -19.56 13.76 3.95
N HIS A 81 -18.40 14.25 4.41
CA HIS A 81 -17.12 13.58 4.19
C HIS A 81 -17.04 12.24 4.92
N SER A 82 -17.60 12.09 6.12
CA SER A 82 -17.63 10.81 6.82
C SER A 82 -18.51 9.78 6.09
N VAL A 83 -19.61 10.21 5.46
CA VAL A 83 -20.47 9.37 4.64
C VAL A 83 -19.74 8.96 3.36
N GLN A 84 -19.06 9.90 2.68
CA GLN A 84 -18.25 9.59 1.50
C GLN A 84 -17.08 8.65 1.81
N ILE A 85 -16.43 8.80 2.96
CA ILE A 85 -15.34 7.92 3.40
C ILE A 85 -15.87 6.51 3.70
N LYS A 86 -17.04 6.39 4.34
CA LYS A 86 -17.70 5.10 4.54
C LYS A 86 -18.08 4.44 3.22
N GLU A 87 -18.69 5.20 2.30
CA GLU A 87 -19.02 4.70 0.97
C GLU A 87 -17.78 4.24 0.19
N LEU A 88 -16.64 4.96 0.33
CA LEU A 88 -15.37 4.53 -0.23
C LEU A 88 -14.87 3.24 0.41
N ALA A 89 -14.95 3.12 1.74
CA ALA A 89 -14.53 1.92 2.46
C ALA A 89 -15.39 0.69 2.08
N ASP A 90 -16.69 0.88 1.90
CA ASP A 90 -17.62 -0.14 1.44
C ASP A 90 -17.31 -0.55 -0.01
N LYS A 91 -16.97 0.40 -0.89
CA LYS A 91 -16.52 0.09 -2.25
C LYS A 91 -15.20 -0.67 -2.27
N VAL A 92 -14.24 -0.32 -1.41
CA VAL A 92 -12.96 -1.03 -1.30
C VAL A 92 -13.19 -2.47 -0.84
N THR A 93 -13.96 -2.68 0.22
CA THR A 93 -14.29 -4.04 0.68
C THR A 93 -15.06 -4.85 -0.36
N GLN A 94 -15.98 -4.22 -1.11
CA GLN A 94 -16.66 -4.89 -2.22
C GLN A 94 -15.68 -5.27 -3.34
N LEU A 95 -14.70 -4.42 -3.66
CA LEU A 95 -13.68 -4.72 -4.67
C LEU A 95 -12.74 -5.83 -4.21
N ASP A 96 -12.33 -5.84 -2.95
CA ASP A 96 -11.52 -6.92 -2.37
C ASP A 96 -12.25 -8.25 -2.47
N SER A 97 -13.53 -8.31 -2.08
CA SER A 97 -14.32 -9.55 -2.18
C SER A 97 -14.46 -10.08 -3.61
N ARG A 98 -14.55 -9.19 -4.61
CA ARG A 98 -14.60 -9.58 -6.04
C ARG A 98 -13.24 -10.02 -6.56
N LEU A 99 -12.17 -9.44 -6.03
CA LEU A 99 -10.81 -9.81 -6.38
C LEU A 99 -10.48 -11.19 -5.82
N ASP A 100 -10.84 -11.46 -4.56
CA ASP A 100 -10.73 -12.76 -3.92
C ASP A 100 -11.53 -13.82 -4.69
N SER A 101 -12.80 -13.55 -5.01
CA SER A 101 -13.61 -14.49 -5.80
C SER A 101 -13.01 -14.78 -7.17
N LYS A 102 -12.41 -13.77 -7.82
CA LYS A 102 -11.79 -13.95 -9.13
C LYS A 102 -10.46 -14.72 -9.03
N ALA A 103 -9.72 -14.54 -7.94
CA ALA A 103 -8.54 -15.35 -7.65
C ALA A 103 -8.94 -16.83 -7.46
N ASP A 104 -10.01 -17.09 -6.72
CA ASP A 104 -10.55 -18.44 -6.51
C ASP A 104 -11.02 -19.09 -7.81
N ASP A 105 -11.70 -18.35 -8.70
CA ASP A 105 -12.15 -18.83 -10.01
C ASP A 105 -10.98 -19.24 -10.92
N VAL A 106 -9.93 -18.40 -10.98
CA VAL A 106 -8.74 -18.68 -11.80
C VAL A 106 -7.99 -19.88 -11.25
N VAL A 107 -7.82 -19.97 -9.92
CA VAL A 107 -7.15 -21.10 -9.28
C VAL A 107 -7.94 -22.39 -9.49
N SER A 108 -9.27 -22.33 -9.42
CA SER A 108 -10.15 -23.48 -9.69
C SER A 108 -9.98 -23.99 -11.12
N TYR A 109 -9.95 -23.08 -12.10
CA TYR A 109 -9.68 -23.42 -13.49
C TYR A 109 -8.29 -24.04 -13.68
N GLN A 110 -7.25 -23.45 -13.08
CA GLN A 110 -5.88 -23.95 -13.14
C GLN A 110 -5.76 -25.35 -12.52
N LEU A 111 -6.40 -25.59 -11.38
CA LEU A 111 -6.38 -26.90 -10.72
C LEU A 111 -7.07 -27.97 -11.58
N LEU A 112 -8.21 -27.62 -12.20
CA LEU A 112 -8.90 -28.52 -13.12
C LEU A 112 -8.05 -28.84 -14.36
N GLN A 113 -7.36 -27.83 -14.89
CA GLN A 113 -6.45 -27.98 -16.03
C GLN A 113 -5.26 -28.88 -15.68
N HIS A 114 -4.58 -28.63 -14.56
CA HIS A 114 -3.48 -29.48 -14.09
C HIS A 114 -3.94 -30.92 -13.83
N ARG A 115 -5.15 -31.13 -13.31
CA ARG A 115 -5.70 -32.48 -13.14
C ARG A 115 -5.86 -33.20 -14.47
N ARG A 116 -6.31 -32.51 -15.52
CA ARG A 116 -6.38 -33.08 -16.88
C ARG A 116 -5.00 -33.43 -17.42
N GLU A 117 -4.05 -32.51 -17.29
CA GLU A 117 -2.66 -32.74 -17.73
C GLU A 117 -2.04 -33.97 -17.02
N ILE A 118 -2.28 -34.14 -15.72
CA ILE A 118 -1.81 -35.31 -14.96
C ILE A 118 -2.44 -36.60 -15.47
N GLU A 119 -3.75 -36.62 -15.74
CA GLU A 119 -4.39 -37.82 -16.29
C GLU A 119 -3.88 -38.15 -17.70
N ASP A 120 -3.68 -37.14 -18.56
CA ASP A 120 -3.11 -37.34 -19.90
C ASP A 120 -1.69 -37.92 -19.82
N LEU A 121 -0.84 -37.37 -18.95
CA LEU A 121 0.52 -37.88 -18.71
C LEU A 121 0.50 -39.32 -18.18
N LYS A 122 -0.42 -39.63 -17.28
CA LYS A 122 -0.61 -40.98 -16.74
C LYS A 122 -1.02 -41.96 -17.84
N THR A 123 -1.94 -41.57 -18.74
CA THR A 123 -2.32 -42.40 -19.88
C THR A 123 -1.13 -42.65 -20.81
N GLN A 124 -0.33 -41.63 -21.10
CA GLN A 124 0.89 -41.80 -21.92
C GLN A 124 1.91 -42.71 -21.24
N LEU A 125 2.09 -42.60 -19.92
CA LEU A 125 2.98 -43.45 -19.14
C LEU A 125 2.52 -44.91 -19.19
N LEU A 126 1.22 -45.17 -19.03
CA LEU A 126 0.65 -46.52 -19.15
C LEU A 126 0.87 -47.11 -20.55
N GLN A 127 0.67 -46.32 -21.61
CA GLN A 127 0.94 -46.74 -22.98
C GLN A 127 2.43 -47.03 -23.23
N MET A 128 3.34 -46.22 -22.68
CA MET A 128 4.77 -46.50 -22.75
C MET A 128 5.13 -47.77 -22.00
N ALA A 129 4.60 -47.96 -20.78
CA ALA A 129 4.83 -49.16 -19.99
C ALA A 129 4.35 -50.42 -20.72
N GLU A 130 3.18 -50.36 -21.37
CA GLU A 130 2.65 -51.46 -22.19
C GLU A 130 3.57 -51.76 -23.38
N LYS A 131 4.01 -50.73 -24.12
CA LYS A 131 4.95 -50.91 -25.24
C LYS A 131 6.27 -51.51 -24.80
N VAL A 132 6.80 -51.08 -23.65
CA VAL A 132 8.03 -51.65 -23.08
C VAL A 132 7.81 -53.13 -22.73
N ALA A 133 6.70 -53.48 -22.08
CA ALA A 133 6.40 -54.87 -21.76
C ALA A 133 6.26 -55.75 -23.03
N GLN A 134 5.64 -55.23 -24.10
CA GLN A 134 5.54 -55.94 -25.39
C GLN A 134 6.92 -56.13 -26.04
N LEU A 135 7.80 -55.12 -25.96
CA LEU A 135 9.17 -55.21 -26.48
C LEU A 135 10.04 -56.18 -25.66
N GLU A 136 9.89 -56.20 -24.34
CA GLU A 136 10.59 -57.15 -23.48
C GLU A 136 10.13 -58.59 -23.76
N ALA A 137 8.83 -58.82 -23.92
CA ALA A 137 8.28 -60.14 -24.26
C ALA A 137 8.77 -60.62 -25.64
N SER A 138 8.75 -59.76 -26.66
CA SER A 138 9.24 -60.10 -28.00
C SER A 138 10.77 -60.28 -28.05
N SER A 139 11.54 -59.52 -27.26
CA SER A 139 12.99 -59.68 -27.12
C SER A 139 13.37 -60.99 -26.41
N GLN A 140 12.62 -61.41 -25.39
CA GLN A 140 12.84 -62.70 -24.73
C GLN A 140 12.54 -63.89 -25.66
N ILE A 141 11.54 -63.78 -26.53
CA ILE A 141 11.22 -64.81 -27.54
C ILE A 141 12.32 -64.87 -28.62
N ALA A 142 12.86 -63.72 -29.05
CA ALA A 142 13.97 -63.68 -30.01
C ALA A 142 15.31 -64.16 -29.43
N ALA A 143 15.53 -63.99 -28.12
CA ALA A 143 16.74 -64.44 -27.44
C ALA A 143 16.77 -65.95 -27.15
N SER A 144 15.62 -66.64 -27.00
CA SER A 144 15.63 -68.10 -26.82
C SER A 144 15.82 -68.87 -28.13
N ASP A 145 15.55 -68.25 -29.28
CA ASP A 145 15.69 -68.88 -30.61
C ASP A 145 17.05 -68.63 -31.28
N GLN A 146 17.94 -67.84 -30.65
CA GLN A 146 19.26 -67.53 -31.17
C GLN A 146 20.36 -67.82 -30.16
N LEU A 147 20.73 -69.10 -30.04
CA LEU A 147 22.11 -69.48 -29.77
C LEU A 147 22.82 -69.76 -31.10
N PRO A 148 23.38 -68.77 -31.81
CA PRO A 148 24.34 -69.06 -32.85
C PRO A 148 25.71 -69.19 -32.18
N VAL A 149 26.21 -70.42 -32.10
CA VAL A 149 27.63 -70.68 -31.85
C VAL A 149 28.39 -70.07 -33.03
N PHE A 150 28.90 -68.86 -32.85
CA PHE A 150 29.82 -68.24 -33.79
C PHE A 150 31.25 -68.49 -33.32
N ASP A 151 31.85 -69.51 -33.93
CA ASP A 151 33.27 -69.78 -33.86
C ASP A 151 33.96 -68.95 -34.96
N HIS A 152 34.57 -67.81 -34.62
CA HIS A 152 35.65 -67.20 -35.43
C HIS A 152 36.46 -66.12 -34.68
N PRO A 153 37.76 -65.97 -35.01
CA PRO A 153 38.77 -65.48 -34.08
C PRO A 153 38.86 -63.95 -34.01
N SER A 154 39.27 -63.48 -32.82
CA SER A 154 39.41 -62.08 -32.42
C SER A 154 40.21 -61.21 -33.40
N ILE A 155 39.62 -60.12 -33.87
CA ILE A 155 40.35 -58.99 -34.48
C ILE A 155 40.22 -57.77 -33.57
N LYS A 156 41.26 -57.50 -32.78
CA LYS A 156 41.39 -56.29 -31.96
C LYS A 156 41.70 -55.09 -32.87
N ARG A 157 40.85 -54.07 -32.90
CA ARG A 157 41.20 -52.73 -33.40
C ARG A 157 40.78 -51.69 -32.38
N SER A 158 41.75 -51.01 -31.78
CA SER A 158 41.55 -49.97 -30.79
C SER A 158 41.11 -48.67 -31.47
N TRP A 159 39.91 -48.18 -31.13
CA TRP A 159 39.43 -46.88 -31.60
C TRP A 159 39.74 -45.81 -30.56
N LYS A 160 40.61 -44.86 -30.92
CA LYS A 160 40.99 -43.72 -30.09
C LYS A 160 39.81 -42.75 -29.97
N LYS A 161 39.41 -42.42 -28.74
CA LYS A 161 38.36 -41.46 -28.42
C LYS A 161 38.75 -40.06 -28.90
N LYS A 162 37.87 -39.37 -29.63
CA LYS A 162 37.98 -37.92 -29.92
C LYS A 162 36.85 -37.19 -29.20
N ASN A 163 37.20 -36.10 -28.52
CA ASN A 163 36.37 -35.35 -27.58
C ASN A 163 35.24 -34.59 -28.30
N ILE A 164 33.98 -34.83 -27.90
CA ILE A 164 32.77 -34.21 -28.49
C ILE A 164 32.30 -32.96 -27.68
N ILE A 165 33.06 -32.54 -26.65
CA ILE A 165 32.65 -31.43 -25.78
C ILE A 165 32.87 -30.04 -26.42
N SER A 166 33.49 -29.94 -27.61
CA SER A 166 33.75 -28.64 -28.25
C SER A 166 32.58 -28.03 -29.02
N MET A 167 31.35 -28.56 -28.90
CA MET A 167 30.16 -27.99 -29.58
C MET A 167 29.16 -27.30 -28.65
N LEU A 168 29.36 -27.29 -27.33
CA LEU A 168 28.41 -26.71 -26.36
C LEU A 168 28.83 -25.38 -25.73
N PHE A 169 30.01 -24.83 -26.08
CA PHE A 169 30.46 -23.52 -25.62
C PHE A 169 31.08 -22.71 -26.77
N GLY A 170 30.31 -22.57 -27.84
CA GLY A 170 30.73 -21.94 -29.09
C GLY A 170 29.71 -20.96 -29.67
N PHE A 171 28.90 -20.30 -28.84
CA PHE A 171 28.44 -18.90 -28.95
C PHE A 171 27.52 -18.58 -27.77
#